data_AF-A0A6M4MFP7-F1
#
_entry.id   AF-A0A6M4MFP7-F1
#
_cell.length_a   1.000
_cell.length_b   1.000
_cell.length_c   1.000
_cell.angle_alpha   90.00
_cell.angle_beta   90.00
_cell.angle_gamma   90.00
#
_symmetry.space_group_name_H-M   'P 1'
#
loop_
_entity.id
_entity.type
_entity.pdbx_description
1 polymer ?
#
loop_
_entity_poly.entity_id
_entity_poly.type
_entity_poly.pdbx_seq_one_letter_code
_entity_poly.pdbx_strand_id
1 'polypeptide(L)'
;MLKHHLVGWFWLLFSFFLGEFLVAWFGIAIPGALMGLLLLLLFLTLRKRTPLPLTTASRPLLKHMVLLFVPAVLGVGLYRDEIAQNLFAVVGAIVITTTVSLGLTAWVAQRVLRHGRQEE
;
A
#
# COMPACT_ATOMS: atom_id res chain seq x y z
N MET A 1 -28.60 3.88 -4.46
CA MET A 1 -27.43 4.28 -3.64
C MET A 1 -26.71 3.09 -3.02
N LEU A 2 -27.33 2.21 -2.22
CA LEU A 2 -26.67 1.04 -1.60
C LEU A 2 -25.88 0.14 -2.57
N LYS A 3 -26.47 -0.25 -3.71
CA LYS A 3 -25.82 -1.13 -4.70
C LYS A 3 -24.43 -0.65 -5.14
N HIS A 4 -24.23 0.66 -5.27
CA HIS A 4 -22.94 1.20 -5.70
C HIS A 4 -21.87 1.13 -4.60
N HIS A 5 -22.25 1.23 -3.32
CA HIS A 5 -21.30 1.07 -2.22
C HIS A 5 -20.84 -0.38 -2.09
N LEU A 6 -21.77 -1.35 -2.19
CA LEU A 6 -21.42 -2.77 -2.09
C LEU A 6 -20.44 -3.20 -3.18
N VAL A 7 -20.58 -2.70 -4.41
CA VAL A 7 -19.65 -3.03 -5.51
C VAL A 7 -18.23 -2.52 -5.23
N GLY A 8 -18.10 -1.32 -4.64
CA GLY A 8 -16.80 -0.78 -4.27
C GLY A 8 -16.11 -1.60 -3.18
N TRP A 9 -16.85 -1.93 -2.11
CA TRP A 9 -16.36 -2.79 -1.03
C TRP A 9 -16.00 -4.19 -1.51
N PHE A 10 -16.84 -4.78 -2.37
CA PHE A 10 -16.56 -6.06 -2.98
C PHE A 10 -15.23 -6.03 -3.74
N TRP A 11 -14.99 -5.01 -4.56
CA TRP A 11 -13.74 -4.92 -5.33
C TRP A 11 -12.51 -4.70 -4.44
N LEU A 12 -12.64 -3.90 -3.38
CA LEU A 12 -11.56 -3.71 -2.40
C LEU A 12 -11.22 -5.02 -1.68
N LEU A 13 -12.23 -5.71 -1.15
CA LEU A 13 -12.05 -6.97 -0.42
C LEU A 13 -11.61 -8.10 -1.33
N PHE A 14 -12.11 -8.15 -2.56
CA PHE A 14 -11.69 -9.12 -3.57
C PHE A 14 -10.20 -8.94 -3.88
N SER A 15 -9.74 -7.70 -4.11
CA SER A 15 -8.33 -7.43 -4.36
C SER A 15 -7.45 -7.76 -3.16
N PHE A 16 -7.91 -7.46 -1.94
CA PHE A 16 -7.23 -7.82 -0.70
C PHE A 16 -7.07 -9.34 -0.56
N PHE A 17 -8.16 -10.10 -0.70
CA PHE A 17 -8.14 -11.55 -0.55
C PHE A 17 -7.35 -12.23 -1.66
N LEU A 18 -7.44 -11.72 -2.89
CA LEU A 18 -6.63 -12.20 -4.00
C LEU A 18 -5.14 -11.94 -3.78
N GLY A 19 -4.79 -10.77 -3.25
CA GLY A 19 -3.42 -10.44 -2.85
C GLY A 19 -2.89 -11.38 -1.77
N GLU A 20 -3.68 -11.63 -0.73
CA GLU A 20 -3.35 -12.57 0.35
C GLU A 20 -3.16 -14.00 -0.18
N PHE A 21 -4.07 -14.47 -1.04
CA PHE A 21 -3.97 -15.78 -1.68
C PHE A 21 -2.69 -15.92 -2.51
N LEU A 22 -2.34 -14.90 -3.31
CA LEU A 22 -1.13 -14.92 -4.12
C LEU A 22 0.13 -14.88 -3.26
N VAL A 23 0.17 -14.04 -2.23
CA VAL A 23 1.30 -14.00 -1.27
C VAL A 23 1.50 -15.36 -0.60
N ALA A 24 0.41 -15.98 -0.14
CA ALA A 24 0.46 -17.30 0.48
C ALA A 24 0.92 -18.39 -0.52
N TRP A 25 0.46 -18.33 -1.77
CA TRP A 25 0.82 -19.31 -2.80
C TRP A 25 2.28 -19.20 -3.26
N PHE A 26 2.79 -17.98 -3.40
CA PHE A 26 4.16 -17.72 -3.86
C PHE A 26 5.19 -17.64 -2.72
N GLY A 27 4.76 -17.65 -1.46
CA GLY A 27 5.64 -17.55 -0.29
C GLY A 27 6.35 -16.20 -0.17
N ILE A 28 5.70 -15.11 -0.61
CA ILE A 28 6.31 -13.78 -0.65
C ILE A 28 6.26 -13.14 0.76
N ALA A 29 7.37 -12.56 1.23
CA ALA A 29 7.45 -11.88 2.53
C ALA A 29 6.91 -10.44 2.50
N ILE A 30 5.67 -10.24 2.01
CA ILE A 30 5.00 -8.93 1.93
C ILE A 30 3.55 -9.10 2.43
N PRO A 31 2.99 -8.16 3.20
CA PRO A 31 1.56 -8.20 3.55
C PRO A 31 0.68 -8.31 2.31
N GLY A 32 -0.28 -9.24 2.28
CA GLY A 32 -1.17 -9.39 1.12
C GLY A 32 -2.04 -8.16 0.88
N ALA A 33 -2.24 -7.29 1.87
CA ALA A 33 -2.82 -5.96 1.69
C ALA A 33 -2.07 -5.11 0.64
N LEU A 34 -0.72 -5.13 0.67
CA LEU A 34 0.10 -4.40 -0.28
C LEU A 34 0.04 -5.05 -1.66
N MET A 35 0.01 -6.38 -1.73
CA MET A 35 -0.19 -7.09 -2.99
C MET A 35 -1.55 -6.79 -3.62
N GLY A 36 -2.61 -6.77 -2.79
CA GLY A 36 -3.95 -6.36 -3.20
C GLY A 36 -4.02 -4.92 -3.70
N LEU A 37 -3.24 -4.00 -3.10
CA LEU A 37 -3.09 -2.63 -3.59
C LEU A 37 -2.41 -2.59 -4.97
N LEU A 38 -1.35 -3.37 -5.18
CA LEU A 38 -0.65 -3.44 -6.48
C LEU A 38 -1.54 -4.04 -7.58
N LEU A 39 -2.31 -5.08 -7.28
CA LEU A 39 -3.29 -5.67 -8.19
C LEU A 39 -4.38 -4.67 -8.56
N LEU A 40 -4.90 -3.95 -7.56
CA LEU A 40 -5.89 -2.92 -7.76
C LEU A 40 -5.33 -1.78 -8.62
N LEU A 41 -4.11 -1.33 -8.34
CA LEU A 41 -3.41 -0.31 -9.13
C LEU A 41 -3.26 -0.76 -10.58
N LEU A 42 -2.76 -1.98 -10.82
CA LEU A 42 -2.62 -2.54 -12.17
C LEU A 42 -3.96 -2.58 -12.91
N PHE A 43 -5.01 -3.05 -12.25
CA PHE A 43 -6.37 -3.07 -12.79
C PHE A 43 -6.87 -1.67 -13.16
N LEU A 44 -6.64 -0.66 -12.30
CA LEU A 44 -7.04 0.72 -12.56
C LEU A 44 -6.25 1.34 -13.70
N THR A 45 -4.95 1.07 -13.77
CA THR A 45 -4.06 1.55 -14.85
C THR A 45 -4.50 0.99 -16.19
N LEU A 46 -4.82 -0.31 -16.27
CA LEU A 46 -5.35 -0.93 -17.50
C LEU A 46 -6.71 -0.35 -17.89
N ARG A 47 -7.57 -0.07 -16.90
CA ARG A 47 -8.90 0.50 -17.13
C ARG A 47 -8.89 1.99 -17.49
N LYS A 48 -7.80 2.72 -17.19
CA LYS A 48 -7.63 4.18 -17.35
C LYS A 48 -8.71 5.04 -16.68
N ARG A 49 -9.54 4.48 -15.81
CA ARG A 49 -10.62 5.19 -15.08
C ARG A 49 -10.83 4.61 -13.70
N THR A 50 -11.01 5.49 -12.72
CA THR A 50 -11.36 5.12 -11.35
C THR A 50 -12.89 5.11 -11.19
N PRO A 51 -13.52 3.96 -10.90
CA PRO A 51 -14.96 3.89 -10.74
C PRO A 51 -15.42 4.58 -9.44
N LEU A 52 -16.47 5.42 -9.50
CA LEU A 52 -17.05 6.10 -8.32
C LEU A 52 -17.32 5.14 -7.14
N PRO A 53 -17.90 3.94 -7.33
CA PRO A 53 -18.06 2.93 -6.28
C PRO A 53 -16.81 2.69 -5.42
N LEU A 54 -15.65 2.58 -6.05
CA LEU A 54 -14.38 2.26 -5.40
C LEU A 54 -13.88 3.45 -4.58
N THR A 55 -13.96 4.65 -5.14
CA THR A 55 -13.62 5.91 -4.45
C THR A 55 -14.49 6.10 -3.21
N THR A 56 -15.78 5.80 -3.30
CA THR A 56 -16.71 5.98 -2.18
C THR A 56 -16.51 4.92 -1.10
N ALA A 57 -16.16 3.68 -1.47
CA ALA A 57 -15.86 2.61 -0.52
C ALA A 57 -14.50 2.79 0.18
N SER A 58 -13.49 3.36 -0.49
CA SER A 58 -12.17 3.57 0.09
C SER A 58 -12.08 4.78 1.03
N ARG A 59 -12.89 5.82 0.80
CA ARG A 59 -12.95 7.04 1.64
C ARG A 59 -12.97 6.79 3.16
N PRO A 60 -13.87 5.97 3.72
CA PRO A 60 -13.88 5.73 5.17
C PRO A 60 -12.61 5.02 5.66
N LEU A 61 -12.07 4.06 4.91
CA LEU A 61 -10.79 3.40 5.24
C LEU A 61 -9.66 4.41 5.28
N LEU A 62 -9.57 5.25 4.26
CA LEU A 62 -8.54 6.30 4.17
C LEU A 62 -8.68 7.31 5.32
N LYS A 63 -9.91 7.71 5.66
CA LYS A 63 -10.20 8.62 6.78
C LYS A 63 -9.74 8.04 8.13
N HIS A 64 -9.81 6.72 8.28
CA HIS A 64 -9.46 6.02 9.51
C HIS A 64 -8.20 5.15 9.36
N MET A 65 -7.28 5.48 8.44
CA MET A 65 -6.07 4.69 8.19
C MET A 65 -5.24 4.47 9.45
N VAL A 66 -5.23 5.44 10.38
CA VAL A 66 -4.53 5.32 11.66
C VAL A 66 -4.96 4.05 12.40
N LEU A 67 -6.25 3.70 12.40
CA LEU A 67 -6.77 2.49 13.04
C LEU A 67 -6.17 1.21 12.43
N LEU A 68 -5.90 1.22 11.12
CA LEU A 68 -5.29 0.09 10.41
C LEU A 68 -3.79 -0.04 10.69
N PHE A 69 -3.12 1.05 11.08
CA PHE A 69 -1.70 1.04 11.46
C PHE A 69 -1.46 0.68 12.93
N VAL A 70 -2.47 0.84 13.80
CA VAL A 70 -2.35 0.51 15.23
C VAL A 70 -1.83 -0.92 15.46
N PRO A 71 -2.37 -1.99 14.83
CA PRO A 71 -1.87 -3.35 15.04
C PRO A 71 -0.40 -3.52 14.64
N ALA A 72 0.01 -2.92 13.52
CA ALA A 72 1.39 -2.99 13.04
C ALA A 72 2.36 -2.28 14.00
N VAL A 73 2.00 -1.08 14.48
CA VAL A 73 2.82 -0.30 15.42
C VAL A 73 2.91 -0.99 16.77
N LEU A 74 1.79 -1.51 17.30
CA LEU A 74 1.78 -2.25 18.56
C LEU A 74 2.62 -3.53 18.49
N GLY A 75 2.63 -4.21 17.34
CA GLY A 75 3.47 -5.39 17.12
C GLY A 75 4.97 -5.09 17.23
N VAL A 76 5.42 -3.94 16.71
CA VAL A 76 6.82 -3.50 16.86
C VAL A 76 7.15 -3.19 18.33
N GLY A 77 6.18 -2.67 19.09
CA GLY A 77 6.34 -2.39 20.53
C GLY A 77 6.66 -3.63 21.38
N LEU A 78 6.41 -4.85 20.89
CA LEU A 78 6.80 -6.09 21.56
C LEU A 78 8.33 -6.26 21.65
N TYR A 79 9.09 -5.64 20.74
CA TYR A 79 10.56 -5.70 20.66
C TYR A 79 11.23 -4.43 21.21
N ARG A 80 10.56 -3.71 22.11
CA ARG A 80 11.04 -2.42 22.63
C ARG A 80 12.42 -2.53 23.28
N ASP A 81 12.70 -3.64 23.95
CA ASP A 81 13.90 -3.83 24.76
C ASP A 81 15.12 -4.07 23.83
N GLU A 82 14.93 -4.84 22.75
CA GLU A 82 15.92 -5.05 21.69
C GLU A 82 16.19 -3.78 20.88
N ILE A 83 15.15 -3.01 20.58
CA ILE A 83 15.26 -1.72 19.87
C ILE A 83 16.02 -0.71 20.72
N ALA A 84 15.77 -0.66 22.03
CA ALA A 84 16.45 0.26 22.94
C ALA A 84 17.96 -0.02 23.01
N GLN A 85 18.36 -1.30 23.00
CA GLN A 85 19.78 -1.69 22.99
C GLN A 85 20.49 -1.34 21.68
N ASN A 86 19.78 -1.34 20.55
CA ASN A 86 20.34 -1.13 19.22
C ASN A 86 19.82 0.14 18.55
N LEU A 87 19.52 1.17 19.35
CA LEU A 87 18.77 2.35 18.88
C LEU A 87 19.46 3.05 17.69
N PHE A 88 20.79 3.21 17.75
CA PHE A 88 21.56 3.82 16.66
C PHE A 88 21.52 2.99 15.38
N ALA A 89 21.60 1.66 15.47
CA ALA A 89 21.53 0.78 14.31
C ALA A 89 20.13 0.80 13.68
N VAL A 90 19.07 0.78 14.50
CA VAL A 90 17.68 0.84 14.03
C VAL A 90 17.38 2.19 13.36
N VAL A 91 17.71 3.30 14.02
CA VAL A 91 17.51 4.65 13.45
C VAL A 91 18.31 4.81 12.16
N GLY A 92 19.58 4.39 12.15
CA GLY A 92 20.42 4.41 10.95
C GLY A 92 19.81 3.60 9.81
N ALA A 93 19.36 2.37 10.08
CA ALA A 93 18.70 1.52 9.09
C ALA A 93 17.42 2.17 8.54
N ILE A 94 16.57 2.73 9.39
CA ILE A 94 15.33 3.40 8.97
C ILE A 94 15.65 4.62 8.10
N VAL A 95 16.54 5.51 8.54
CA VAL A 95 16.86 6.75 7.81
C VAL A 95 17.48 6.43 6.45
N ILE A 96 18.44 5.52 6.40
CA ILE A 96 19.12 5.13 5.16
C ILE A 96 18.12 4.47 4.21
N THR A 97 17.39 3.44 4.66
CA THR A 97 16.45 2.70 3.80
C THR A 97 15.30 3.59 3.32
N THR A 98 14.77 4.46 4.18
CA THR A 98 13.69 5.38 3.81
C THR A 98 14.17 6.40 2.77
N THR A 99 15.35 6.99 2.98
CA THR A 99 15.92 7.97 2.04
C THR A 99 16.18 7.33 0.68
N VAL A 100 16.77 6.14 0.66
CA VAL A 100 17.03 5.38 -0.58
C VAL A 100 15.71 5.00 -1.27
N SER A 101 14.73 4.49 -0.52
CA SER A 101 13.42 4.09 -1.05
C SER A 101 12.65 5.27 -1.66
N LEU A 102 12.59 6.41 -0.95
CA LEU A 102 11.96 7.63 -1.45
C LEU A 102 12.71 8.20 -2.66
N GLY A 103 14.04 8.22 -2.62
CA GLY A 103 14.86 8.66 -3.75
C GLY A 103 14.64 7.82 -5.00
N LEU A 104 14.63 6.49 -4.86
CA LEU A 104 14.34 5.57 -5.96
C LEU A 104 12.92 5.75 -6.49
N THR A 105 11.93 5.85 -5.60
CA THR A 105 10.53 6.07 -5.97
C THR A 105 10.37 7.38 -6.74
N ALA A 106 10.99 8.47 -6.27
CA ALA A 106 10.97 9.76 -6.93
C ALA A 106 11.64 9.70 -8.30
N TRP A 107 12.78 9.02 -8.43
CA TRP A 107 13.48 8.84 -9.70
C TRP A 107 12.65 8.05 -10.72
N VAL A 108 12.03 6.94 -10.31
CA VAL A 108 11.13 6.15 -11.16
C VAL A 108 9.92 6.99 -11.56
N ALA A 109 9.28 7.68 -10.61
CA ALA A 109 8.12 8.52 -10.87
C ALA A 109 8.45 9.64 -11.88
N GLN A 110 9.60 10.31 -11.74
CA GLN A 110 10.06 11.32 -12.69
C GLN A 110 10.22 10.74 -14.10
N ARG A 111 10.79 9.54 -14.24
CA ARG A 111 11.00 8.91 -15.56
C ARG A 111 9.69 8.53 -16.25
N VAL A 112 8.73 8.00 -15.48
CA VAL A 112 7.40 7.63 -15.96
C VAL A 112 6.58 8.88 -16.33
N LEU A 113 6.57 9.90 -15.47
CA LEU A 113 5.83 11.15 -15.70
C LEU A 113 6.45 12.01 -16.81
N ARG A 114 7.77 11.93 -17.04
CA ARG A 114 8.44 12.65 -18.14
C ARG A 114 8.03 12.14 -19.51
N HIS A 115 7.61 10.87 -19.64
CA HIS A 115 7.06 10.34 -20.89
C HIS A 115 5.63 10.81 -21.17
N GLY A 116 4.81 11.04 -20.14
CA GLY A 116 3.44 11.53 -20.31
C GLY A 116 3.32 13.02 -20.66
N ARG A 117 4.45 13.75 -20.72
CA ARG A 117 4.52 15.21 -20.92
C ARG A 117 5.16 15.61 -22.26
N GLN A 118 5.41 14.64 -23.14
CA GLN A 118 5.89 14.85 -24.51
C GLN A 118 4.78 14.62 -25.56
N GLU A 119 3.57 14.23 -25.13
CA GLU A 119 2.39 14.05 -25.99
C GLU A 119 1.37 15.20 -25.87
N GLU A 120 1.66 16.24 -25.09
CA GLU A 120 0.96 17.55 -25.13
C GLU A 120 1.86 18.59 -25.82
#